data_AF-A0A966KWD5-F1
#
_entry.id   AF-A0A966KWD5-F1
#
_cell.length_a   1.000
_cell.length_b   1.000
_cell.length_c   1.000
_cell.angle_alpha   90.00
_cell.angle_beta   90.00
_cell.angle_gamma   90.00
#
_symmetry.space_group_name_H-M   'P 1'
#
loop_
_entity.id
_entity.type
_entity.pdbx_description
1 polymer ?
#
loop_
_entity_poly.entity_id
_entity_poly.type
_entity_poly.pdbx_seq_one_letter_code
_entity_poly.pdbx_strand_id
1 'polypeptide(L)' 'MTRTNTFSTLFWLKLSSAKNGKAPLYARITVNGKRSELSLKRKVYISDWDSAKSRLKAIIWGFCDI' A
#
# COMPACT_ATOMS: atom_id res chain seq x y z
N MET A 1 23.79 -25.00 -7.12
CA MET A 1 23.88 -23.57 -6.78
C MET A 1 22.47 -22.99 -6.67
N THR A 2 21.96 -22.79 -5.46
CA THR A 2 20.63 -22.21 -5.22
C THR A 2 20.69 -20.69 -5.40
N ARG A 3 19.99 -20.13 -6.38
CA ARG A 3 19.85 -18.67 -6.53
C ARG A 3 18.86 -18.14 -5.49
N THR A 4 19.37 -17.52 -4.43
CA THR A 4 18.57 -16.75 -3.47
C THR A 4 18.26 -15.38 -4.08
N ASN A 5 17.18 -15.32 -4.87
CA ASN A 5 16.63 -14.03 -5.30
C ASN A 5 15.78 -13.47 -4.15
N THR A 6 16.17 -12.33 -3.60
CA THR A 6 15.41 -11.66 -2.55
C THR A 6 14.41 -10.72 -3.19
N PHE A 7 13.12 -10.89 -2.89
CA PHE A 7 12.10 -9.90 -3.24
C PHE A 7 11.52 -9.27 -1.95
N SER A 8 11.30 -7.97 -1.97
CA SER A 8 10.62 -7.25 -0.90
C SER A 8 9.61 -6.27 -1.49
N THR A 9 8.44 -6.21 -0.88
CA THR A 9 7.39 -5.26 -1.23
C THR A 9 7.08 -4.35 -0.05
N LEU A 10 6.86 -3.06 -0.33
CA LEU A 10 6.41 -2.08 0.65
C LEU A 10 5.25 -1.29 0.04
N PHE A 11 4.19 -1.09 0.83
CA PHE A 11 3.06 -0.24 0.45
C PHE A 11 3.01 0.99 1.34
N TRP A 12 2.70 2.15 0.76
CA TRP A 12 2.50 3.38 1.51
C TRP A 12 1.55 4.33 0.79
N LEU A 13 0.95 5.22 1.58
CA LEU A 13 0.19 6.34 1.05
C LEU A 13 1.12 7.53 0.81
N LYS A 14 1.04 8.12 -0.38
CA LYS A 14 1.75 9.36 -0.69
C LYS A 14 0.92 10.54 -0.17
N LEU A 15 1.05 10.84 1.13
CA LEU A 15 0.30 11.88 1.83
C LEU A 15 0.51 13.27 1.22
N SER A 16 1.68 13.55 0.65
CA SER A 16 1.97 14.81 -0.06
C SER A 16 1.10 15.06 -1.29
N SER A 17 0.46 14.01 -1.84
CA SER A 17 -0.46 14.11 -2.98
C SER A 17 -1.91 13.82 -2.57
N ALA A 18 -2.23 13.91 -1.27
CA ALA A 18 -3.57 13.71 -0.79
C ALA A 18 -4.51 14.85 -1.23
N LYS A 19 -5.72 14.49 -1.65
CA LYS A 19 -6.81 15.42 -1.98
C LYS A 19 -8.11 14.89 -1.39
N ASN A 20 -8.90 15.75 -0.76
CA ASN A 20 -10.20 15.41 -0.14
C ASN A 20 -10.10 14.23 0.84
N GLY A 21 -9.08 14.22 1.71
CA GLY A 21 -8.86 13.15 2.69
C GLY A 21 -8.44 11.79 2.10
N LYS A 22 -8.24 11.72 0.77
CA LYS A 22 -7.78 10.52 0.07
C LYS A 22 -6.35 10.70 -0.41
N ALA A 23 -5.49 9.75 -0.10
CA ALA A 23 -4.11 9.71 -0.58
C ALA A 23 -3.92 8.61 -1.62
N PRO A 24 -3.11 8.83 -2.68
CA PRO A 24 -2.79 7.80 -3.63
C PRO A 24 -1.87 6.73 -3.02
N LEU A 25 -2.16 5.48 -3.33
CA LEU A 25 -1.41 4.30 -2.87
C LEU A 25 -0.26 4.00 -3.82
N TYR A 26 0.92 3.80 -3.23
CA TYR A 26 2.16 3.46 -3.92
C TYR A 26 2.67 2.12 -3.42
N ALA A 27 3.41 1.44 -4.29
CA ALA A 27 4.18 0.26 -3.91
C ALA A 27 5.62 0.37 -4.38
N ARG A 28 6.53 -0.21 -3.60
CA ARG A 28 7.93 -0.39 -3.94
C ARG A 28 8.18 -1.87 -4.01
N ILE A 29 8.75 -2.30 -5.11
CA ILE A 29 9.22 -3.66 -5.29
C ILE A 29 10.74 -3.57 -5.33
N THR A 30 11.40 -4.36 -4.48
CA THR A 30 12.85 -4.53 -4.49
C THR A 30 13.16 -5.95 -4.89
N VAL A 31 13.92 -6.15 -5.96
CA VAL A 31 14.39 -7.47 -6.43
C VAL A 31 15.90 -7.42 -6.54
N ASN A 32 16.60 -8.28 -5.81
CA ASN A 32 18.07 -8.39 -5.84
C ASN A 32 18.77 -7.01 -5.69
N GLY A 33 18.27 -6.17 -4.78
CA GLY A 33 18.78 -4.81 -4.55
C GLY A 33 18.31 -3.73 -5.53
N LYS A 34 17.70 -4.09 -6.68
CA LYS A 34 17.10 -3.13 -7.61
C LYS A 34 15.71 -2.74 -7.13
N ARG A 35 15.42 -1.44 -7.09
CA ARG A 35 14.15 -0.87 -6.60
C ARG A 35 13.33 -0.34 -7.77
N SER A 36 12.05 -0.61 -7.74
CA SER A 36 11.06 -0.02 -8.65
C SER A 36 9.88 0.47 -7.83
N GLU A 37 9.51 1.73 -8.01
CA GLU A 37 8.34 2.34 -7.41
C GLU A 37 7.22 2.39 -8.43
N LEU A 38 6.01 2.02 -8.01
CA LEU A 38 4.82 1.99 -8.86
C LEU A 38 3.66 2.70 -8.18
N SER A 39 2.96 3.52 -8.95
CA SER A 39 1.69 4.10 -8.55
C SER A 39 0.58 3.09 -8.83
N LEU A 40 -0.17 2.71 -7.80
CA LEU A 40 -1.27 1.74 -7.96
C LEU A 40 -2.53 2.37 -8.55
N LYS A 41 -2.51 3.67 -8.88
CA LYS A 41 -3.66 4.47 -9.36
C LYS A 41 -4.92 4.36 -8.50
N ARG A 42 -4.79 3.86 -7.27
CA ARG A 42 -5.84 3.79 -6.26
C ARG A 42 -5.64 4.91 -5.25
N LYS A 43 -6.75 5.49 -4.78
CA LYS A 43 -6.76 6.47 -3.70
C LYS A 43 -7.54 5.88 -2.53
N VAL A 44 -7.01 6.05 -1.34
CA VAL A 44 -7.54 5.48 -0.09
C VAL A 44 -7.74 6.62 0.90
N TYR A 45 -8.80 6.56 1.71
CA TYR A 45 -8.95 7.46 2.85
C TYR A 45 -7.80 7.28 3.85
N ILE A 46 -7.23 8.38 4.29
CA ILE A 46 -6.12 8.34 5.25
C ILE A 46 -6.59 7.75 6.60
N SER A 47 -7.85 7.95 6.98
CA SER A 47 -8.48 7.35 8.18
C SER A 47 -8.43 5.82 8.20
N ASP A 48 -8.57 5.23 7.02
CA ASP A 48 -8.74 3.79 6.81
C ASP A 48 -7.39 3.09 6.63
N TRP A 49 -6.29 3.85 6.67
CA TRP A 49 -4.95 3.32 6.57
C TRP A 49 -4.36 3.03 7.95
N ASP A 50 -3.76 1.86 8.09
CA ASP A 50 -2.93 1.48 9.23
C ASP A 50 -1.46 1.72 8.87
N SER A 51 -0.93 2.87 9.30
CA SER A 51 0.48 3.25 9.06
C SER A 51 1.48 2.32 9.72
N ALA A 52 1.12 1.66 10.83
CA ALA A 52 2.01 0.75 11.53
C ALA A 52 2.14 -0.58 10.78
N LYS A 53 1.06 -1.04 10.14
CA LYS A 53 1.01 -2.31 9.40
C LYS A 53 1.12 -2.14 7.89
N SER A 54 1.30 -0.90 7.40
CA SER A 54 1.36 -0.56 5.97
C SER A 54 0.24 -1.20 5.14
N ARG A 55 -0.98 -1.21 5.68
CA ARG A 55 -2.14 -1.85 5.04
C ARG A 55 -3.42 -1.08 5.32
N LEU A 56 -4.47 -1.41 4.57
CA LEU A 56 -5.81 -0.97 4.89
C LEU A 56 -6.26 -1.59 6.21
N LYS A 57 -6.88 -0.79 7.08
CA LYS A 57 -7.68 -1.31 8.18
C LYS A 57 -8.77 -2.17 7.56
N ALA A 58 -9.00 -3.36 8.11
CA ALA A 58 -10.14 -4.17 7.72
C ALA A 58 -11.39 -3.39 8.15
N ILE A 59 -12.12 -2.88 7.15
CA ILE A 59 -13.37 -2.17 7.34
C ILE A 59 -14.45 -3.26 7.39
N ILE A 60 -14.87 -3.67 8.59
CA ILE A 60 -16.09 -4.48 8.76
C ILE A 60 -17.26 -3.51 8.60
N TRP A 61 -17.60 -3.16 7.38
CA TRP A 61 -18.83 -2.43 7.07
C TRP A 61 -19.57 -3.27 6.03
N GLY A 62 -20.52 -4.09 6.50
CA GLY A 62 -21.35 -4.92 5.62
C GLY A 62 -21.51 -6.40 5.99
N PHE A 63 -21.62 -6.75 7.27
CA PHE A 63 -22.37 -7.96 7.69
C PHE A 63 -23.78 -7.60 8.18
N CYS A 64 -24.29 -6.45 7.76
CA CYS A 64 -25.65 -5.99 8.02
C CYS A 64 -26.21 -5.42 6.70
N ASP A 65 -26.54 -6.31 5.76
CA ASP A 65 -27.44 -6.08 4.62
C ASP A 65 -27.77 -7.42 3.91
N ILE A 66 -27.98 -8.49 4.69
CA ILE A 66 -28.75 -9.69 4.31
C ILE A 66 -29.72 -9.98 5.45
#